data_AF-A0A3D5V9B1-F1
#
_entry.id   AF-A0A3D5V9B1-F1
#
_cell.length_a   1.000
_cell.length_b   1.000
_cell.length_c   1.000
_cell.angle_alpha   90.00
_cell.angle_beta   90.00
_cell.angle_gamma   90.00
#
_symmetry.space_group_name_H-M   'P 1'
#
loop_
_entity.id
_entity.type
_entity.pdbx_description
1 polymer ?
#
loop_
_entity_poly.entity_id
_entity_poly.type
_entity_poly.pdbx_seq_one_letter_code
_entity_poly.pdbx_strand_id
1 'polypeptide(L)' 'MQIERDTPIEEIVETSSQAVAYLMKNGIHCVVCGEPVWGTLEELAQSKGFSEAEIDNFVKELNKQN' A
#
# COMPACT_ATOMS: atom_id res chain seq x y z
N MET A 1 -14.35 -0.86 0.03
CA MET A 1 -13.53 -1.30 1.18
C MET A 1 -12.75 -0.09 1.68
N GLN A 2 -12.51 0.05 2.98
CA GLN A 2 -11.70 1.15 3.49
C GLN A 2 -10.28 0.63 3.72
N ILE A 3 -9.29 1.17 3.01
CA ILE A 3 -7.88 0.85 3.24
C ILE A 3 -7.39 1.74 4.38
N GLU A 4 -6.71 1.16 5.35
CA GLU A 4 -6.10 1.84 6.50
C GLU A 4 -4.59 1.57 6.53
N ARG A 5 -3.89 2.22 7.47
CA ARG A 5 -2.43 2.13 7.57
C ARG A 5 -1.96 0.70 7.92
N ASP A 6 -2.74 0.00 8.72
CA ASP A 6 -2.51 -1.36 9.18
C ASP A 6 -3.12 -2.42 8.25
N THR A 7 -3.75 -2.02 7.13
CA THR A 7 -4.25 -2.99 6.15
C THR A 7 -3.08 -3.83 5.61
N PRO A 8 -3.21 -5.17 5.63
CA PRO A 8 -2.22 -6.06 5.05
C PRO A 8 -2.02 -5.80 3.56
N ILE A 9 -0.77 -5.89 3.10
CA ILE A 9 -0.46 -5.77 1.66
C ILE A 9 -1.18 -6.85 0.85
N GLU A 10 -1.30 -8.06 1.38
CA GLU A 10 -2.07 -9.15 0.78
C GLU A 10 -3.52 -8.74 0.48
N GLU A 11 -4.19 -8.12 1.45
CA GLU A 11 -5.58 -7.66 1.31
C GLU A 11 -5.69 -6.56 0.24
N ILE A 12 -4.73 -5.63 0.20
CA ILE A 12 -4.67 -4.58 -0.83
C ILE A 12 -4.50 -5.19 -2.23
N VAL A 13 -3.63 -6.21 -2.36
CA VAL A 13 -3.38 -6.93 -3.62
C VAL A 13 -4.61 -7.69 -4.10
N GLU A 14 -5.33 -8.35 -3.19
CA GLU A 14 -6.56 -9.09 -3.52
C GLU A 14 -7.73 -8.15 -3.84
N THR A 15 -7.79 -6.98 -3.21
CA THR A 15 -8.93 -6.07 -3.32
C THR A 15 -8.85 -5.18 -4.56
N SER A 16 -7.67 -4.62 -4.89
CA SER A 16 -7.57 -3.61 -5.93
C SER A 16 -6.22 -3.62 -6.65
N SER A 17 -6.22 -4.08 -7.90
CA SER A 17 -5.07 -3.97 -8.79
C SER A 17 -4.66 -2.52 -9.07
N GLN A 18 -5.60 -1.57 -8.99
CA GLN A 18 -5.34 -0.14 -9.11
C GLN A 18 -4.59 0.41 -7.89
N ALA A 19 -4.94 -0.03 -6.68
CA ALA A 19 -4.21 0.31 -5.46
C ALA A 19 -2.75 -0.17 -5.53
N VAL A 20 -2.54 -1.40 -5.98
CA VAL A 20 -1.20 -1.96 -6.21
C VAL A 20 -0.41 -1.12 -7.21
N ALA A 21 -1.01 -0.77 -8.35
CA ALA A 21 -0.34 0.05 -9.37
C ALA A 21 0.03 1.44 -8.85
N TYR A 22 -0.85 2.06 -8.05
CA TYR A 22 -0.59 3.35 -7.42
C TYR A 22 0.58 3.26 -6.44
N LEU A 23 0.58 2.28 -5.53
CA LEU A 23 1.66 2.09 -4.57
C LEU A 23 3.01 1.83 -5.25
N MET A 24 3.02 0.97 -6.28
CA MET A 24 4.22 0.70 -7.07
C MET A 24 4.77 1.95 -7.75
N LYS A 25 3.90 2.80 -8.33
CA LYS A 25 4.31 4.07 -8.94
C LYS A 25 4.93 5.04 -7.93
N ASN A 26 4.52 4.96 -6.67
CA ASN A 26 5.07 5.76 -5.58
C ASN A 26 6.28 5.07 -4.89
N GLY A 27 6.77 3.94 -5.40
CA GLY A 27 7.96 3.26 -4.87
C GLY A 27 7.70 2.15 -3.84
N ILE A 28 6.42 1.91 -3.50
CA ILE A 28 5.99 0.84 -2.59
C ILE A 28 5.72 -0.42 -3.41
N HIS A 29 6.64 -1.38 -3.36
CA HIS A 29 6.53 -2.63 -4.12
C HIS A 29 5.75 -3.67 -3.30
N CYS A 30 4.47 -3.86 -3.64
CA CYS A 30 3.58 -4.79 -2.95
C CYS A 30 3.81 -6.27 -3.32
N VAL A 31 4.47 -6.54 -4.45
CA VAL A 31 4.74 -7.90 -4.95
C VAL A 31 6.23 -8.01 -5.27
N VAL A 32 6.89 -9.04 -4.74
CA VAL A 32 8.30 -9.33 -4.97
C VAL A 32 8.43 -10.78 -5.43
N CYS A 33 9.14 -11.02 -6.53
CA CYS A 33 9.32 -12.35 -7.12
C CYS A 33 8.00 -13.12 -7.40
N GLY A 34 6.88 -12.42 -7.54
CA GLY A 34 5.56 -13.01 -7.82
C GLY A 34 4.69 -13.28 -6.58
N GLU A 35 5.19 -12.98 -5.39
CA GLU A 35 4.45 -13.16 -4.13
C GLU A 35 4.17 -11.81 -3.45
N PRO A 36 3.00 -11.63 -2.80
CA PRO A 36 2.73 -10.44 -2.01
C PRO A 36 3.71 -10.35 -0.83
N VAL A 37 4.14 -9.13 -0.53
CA VAL A 37 5.00 -8.87 0.62
C VAL A 37 4.19 -9.04 1.90
N TRP A 38 4.77 -9.69 2.90
CA TRP A 38 4.18 -9.81 4.24
C TRP A 38 4.41 -8.52 5.03
N GLY A 39 3.34 -7.99 5.62
CA GLY A 39 3.32 -6.76 6.41
C GLY A 39 2.15 -5.84 6.05
N THR A 40 2.07 -4.68 6.71
CA THR A 40 1.05 -3.65 6.45
C THR A 40 1.54 -2.57 5.49
N LEU A 41 0.61 -1.73 5.01
CA LEU A 41 0.95 -0.54 4.22
C LEU A 41 1.94 0.36 4.97
N GLU A 42 1.71 0.60 6.26
CA GLU A 42 2.58 1.43 7.09
C GLU A 42 3.97 0.83 7.26
N GLU A 43 4.08 -0.45 7.62
CA GLU A 43 5.37 -1.12 7.81
C GLU A 43 6.21 -1.08 6.53
N LEU A 44 5.58 -1.37 5.39
CA LEU A 44 6.26 -1.36 4.10
C LEU A 44 6.68 0.06 3.70
N ALA A 45 5.82 1.05 3.90
CA ALA A 45 6.12 2.45 3.58
C ALA A 45 7.23 3.01 4.49
N GLN A 46 7.19 2.75 5.80
CA GLN A 46 8.23 3.15 6.73
C GLN A 46 9.58 2.50 6.40
N SER A 47 9.59 1.21 6.01
CA SER A 47 10.80 0.51 5.55
C SER A 47 11.44 1.16 4.31
N LYS A 48 10.65 1.88 3.49
CA LYS A 48 11.14 2.67 2.35
C LYS A 48 11.49 4.12 2.70
N GLY A 49 11.30 4.53 3.95
CA GLY A 49 11.64 5.87 4.43
C GLY A 49 10.53 6.90 4.25
N PHE A 50 9.29 6.50 3.99
CA PHE A 50 8.16 7.43 3.94
C PHE A 50 7.77 7.89 5.35
N SER A 51 7.42 9.17 5.44
CA SER A 51 6.92 9.78 6.67
C SER A 51 5.44 9.42 6.93
N GLU A 52 4.99 9.59 8.18
CA GLU A 52 3.58 9.38 8.53
C GLU A 52 2.62 10.23 7.68
N ALA A 53 3.02 11.45 7.34
CA ALA A 53 2.23 12.35 6.50
C ALA A 53 2.09 11.84 5.05
N GLU A 54 3.14 11.20 4.52
CA GLU A 54 3.09 10.57 3.20
C GLU A 54 2.23 9.30 3.23
N ILE A 55 2.32 8.51 4.30
CA ILE A 55 1.48 7.32 4.52
C ILE A 55 0.01 7.71 4.60
N ASP A 56 -0.32 8.78 5.32
CA ASP A 56 -1.68 9.33 5.34
C ASP A 56 -2.17 9.76 3.97
N ASN A 57 -1.27 10.31 3.15
CA ASN A 57 -1.61 10.68 1.79
C ASN A 57 -1.88 9.43 0.93
N PHE A 58 -1.09 8.37 1.07
CA PHE A 58 -1.35 7.10 0.38
C PHE A 58 -2.72 6.54 0.76
N VAL A 59 -3.03 6.44 2.05
CA VAL A 59 -4.35 5.97 2.53
C VAL A 59 -5.48 6.80 1.93
N LYS A 60 -5.37 8.14 1.96
CA LYS A 60 -6.39 9.02 1.36
C LYS A 60 -6.55 8.80 -0.14
N GLU A 61 -5.46 8.73 -0.89
CA GLU A 61 -5.51 8.55 -2.34
C GLU A 61 -6.02 7.17 -2.75
N LEU A 62 -5.66 6.12 -2.00
CA LEU A 62 -6.17 4.76 -2.21
C LEU A 62 -7.68 4.68 -2.01
N ASN A 63 -8.22 5.35 -0.98
CA ASN A 63 -9.66 5.36 -0.71
C ASN A 63 -10.46 6.25 -1.65
N LYS A 64 -9.85 7.23 -2.32
CA LYS A 64 -10.53 8.03 -3.37
C LYS A 64 -10.76 7.28 -4.67
N GLN A 65 -10.04 6.18 -4.88
CA GLN A 65 -10.10 5.37 -6.09
C GLN A 65 -11.02 4.13 -5.93
N ASN A 66 -11.74 4.03 -4.81
CA ASN A 66 -12.62 2.92 -4.46
C ASN A 66 -14.11 3.29 -4.52
#